data_AF-F0XZN8-F1
#
_entry.id   AF-F0XZN8-F1
#
_cell.length_a   1.000
_cell.length_b   1.000
_cell.length_c   1.000
_cell.angle_alpha   90.00
_cell.angle_beta   90.00
_cell.angle_gamma   90.00
#
_symmetry.space_group_name_H-M   'P 1'
#
loop_
_entity.id
_entity.type
_entity.pdbx_description
1 polymer ?
#
loop_
_entity_poly.entity_id
_entity_poly.type
_entity_poly.pdbx_seq_one_letter_code
_entity_poly.pdbx_strand_id
1 'polypeptide(L)'
;GTAVVLIFSDPMVDVMSEIGARTGISPFYVSFVLAPLASNASELLASFYYAQKKTRNSITISFTALEGAASMNNTFCLSIFMGLIYFKGIAWQYSAETIAIVFVQLAVGAVLTKKTLTMRDAAIVLSFYPASMLLV
;
A
#
# COMPACT_ATOMS: atom_id res chain seq x y z
N GLY A 1 -5.15 12.35 17.64
CA GLY A 1 -4.72 11.55 16.48
C GLY A 1 -4.21 12.44 15.37
N THR A 2 -5.11 13.04 14.59
CA THR A 2 -4.78 13.79 13.36
C THR A 2 -3.76 14.91 13.54
N ALA A 3 -3.83 15.69 14.62
CA ALA A 3 -2.85 16.74 14.90
C ALA A 3 -1.41 16.20 15.05
N VAL A 4 -1.25 15.02 15.66
CA VAL A 4 0.06 14.38 15.79
C VAL A 4 0.56 13.92 14.42
N VAL A 5 -0.33 13.34 13.59
CA VAL A 5 0.03 12.94 12.22
C VAL A 5 0.51 14.15 11.42
N LEU A 6 -0.23 15.26 11.43
CA LEU A 6 0.16 16.48 10.70
C LEU A 6 1.53 17.03 11.13
N ILE A 7 1.89 16.94 12.42
CA ILE A 7 3.17 17.44 12.94
C ILE A 7 4.33 16.48 12.58
N PHE A 8 4.08 15.17 12.59
CA PHE A 8 5.13 14.16 12.44
C PHE A 8 5.26 13.56 11.03
N SER A 9 4.30 13.80 10.13
CA SER A 9 4.34 13.30 8.75
C SER A 9 5.52 13.87 7.95
N ASP A 10 5.74 15.18 7.98
CA ASP A 10 6.85 15.79 7.22
C ASP A 10 8.23 15.31 7.74
N PRO A 11 8.52 15.34 9.06
CA PRO A 11 9.77 14.79 9.59
C PRO A 11 9.97 13.31 9.26
N MET A 12 8.90 12.52 9.22
CA MET A 12 8.98 11.10 8.88
C MET A 12 9.47 10.91 7.44
N VAL A 13 8.93 11.68 6.49
CA VAL A 13 9.34 11.63 5.08
C VAL A 13 10.81 12.04 4.94
N ASP A 14 11.23 13.11 5.61
CA ASP A 14 12.61 13.60 5.58
C ASP A 14 13.61 12.53 6.08
N VAL A 15 13.29 11.88 7.19
CA VAL A 15 14.13 10.79 7.75
C VAL A 15 14.21 9.61 6.78
N MET A 16 13.10 9.23 6.14
CA MET A 16 13.11 8.15 5.15
C MET A 16 13.98 8.48 3.93
N SER A 17 13.90 9.72 3.43
CA SER A 17 14.74 10.19 2.32
C SER A 17 16.23 10.23 2.69
N GLU A 18 16.56 10.69 3.91
CA GLU A 18 17.94 10.72 4.40
C GLU A 18 18.50 9.30 4.61
N ILE A 19 17.69 8.36 5.10
CA ILE A 19 18.05 6.94 5.17
C ILE A 19 18.38 6.41 3.76
N GLY A 20 17.55 6.71 2.77
CA GLY A 20 17.80 6.33 1.38
C GLY A 20 19.13 6.86 0.86
N ALA A 21 19.40 8.15 1.07
CA ALA A 21 20.64 8.80 0.65
C ALA A 21 21.89 8.17 1.29
N ARG A 22 21.83 7.88 2.61
CA ARG A 22 22.98 7.31 3.35
C ARG A 22 23.23 5.83 3.06
N THR A 23 22.17 5.08 2.76
CA THR A 23 22.26 3.64 2.46
C THR A 23 22.47 3.35 0.97
N GLY A 24 22.41 4.38 0.12
CA GLY A 24 22.53 4.26 -1.34
C GLY A 24 21.28 3.69 -2.01
N ILE A 25 20.12 3.72 -1.33
CA ILE A 25 18.85 3.25 -1.87
C ILE A 25 18.22 4.38 -2.69
N SER A 26 17.79 4.07 -3.92
CA SER A 26 17.11 5.04 -4.79
C SER A 26 15.83 5.58 -4.13
N PRO A 27 15.52 6.88 -4.28
CA PRO A 27 14.27 7.48 -3.79
C PRO A 27 13.02 6.72 -4.23
N PHE A 28 13.06 6.07 -5.39
CA PHE A 28 12.01 5.18 -5.87
C PHE A 28 11.65 4.09 -4.84
N TYR A 29 12.64 3.32 -4.37
CA TYR A 29 12.39 2.24 -3.40
C TYR A 29 11.99 2.79 -2.02
N VAL A 30 12.48 3.97 -1.64
CA VAL A 30 12.04 4.64 -0.42
C VAL A 30 10.53 4.95 -0.50
N SER A 31 10.07 5.49 -1.62
CA SER A 31 8.66 5.86 -1.82
C SER A 31 7.74 4.66 -2.06
N PHE A 32 8.18 3.63 -2.77
CA PHE A 32 7.33 2.49 -3.17
C PHE A 32 7.41 1.26 -2.24
N VAL A 33 8.43 1.19 -1.38
CA VAL A 33 8.63 0.07 -0.44
C VAL A 33 8.62 0.56 1.00
N LEU A 34 9.55 1.45 1.35
CA LEU A 34 9.77 1.82 2.75
C LEU A 34 8.59 2.62 3.33
N ALA A 35 8.13 3.66 2.61
CA ALA A 35 7.06 4.52 3.10
C ALA A 35 5.72 3.78 3.27
N PRO A 36 5.24 2.95 2.31
CA PRO A 36 4.03 2.15 2.50
C PRO A 36 4.16 1.12 3.61
N LEU A 37 5.34 0.52 3.78
CA LEU A 37 5.59 -0.45 4.85
C LEU A 37 5.53 0.22 6.22
N ALA A 38 6.11 1.42 6.37
CA ALA A 38 6.05 2.17 7.61
C ALA A 38 4.64 2.71 7.91
N SER A 39 3.96 3.27 6.89
CA SER A 39 2.64 3.89 7.07
C SER A 39 1.53 2.87 7.41
N ASN A 40 1.63 1.64 6.90
CA ASN A 40 0.63 0.59 7.12
C ASN A 40 1.11 -0.51 8.10
N ALA A 41 2.25 -0.32 8.77
CA ALA A 41 2.86 -1.32 9.64
C ALA A 41 1.92 -1.78 10.77
N SER A 42 1.22 -0.83 11.38
CA SER A 42 0.31 -1.09 12.50
C SER A 42 -0.88 -1.96 12.09
N GLU A 43 -1.45 -1.72 10.91
CA GLU A 43 -2.54 -2.52 10.35
C GLU A 43 -2.07 -3.94 10.00
N LEU A 44 -0.89 -4.05 9.40
CA LEU A 44 -0.28 -5.34 9.07
C LEU A 44 -0.02 -6.17 10.33
N LEU A 45 0.60 -5.58 11.36
CA LEU A 45 0.89 -6.27 12.62
C LEU A 45 -0.39 -6.67 13.35
N ALA A 46 -1.39 -5.78 13.44
CA ALA A 46 -2.67 -6.09 14.05
C ALA A 46 -3.37 -7.27 13.34
N SER A 47 -3.37 -7.25 12.00
CA SER A 47 -3.92 -8.33 11.17
C SER A 47 -3.17 -9.65 11.38
N PHE A 48 -1.84 -9.60 11.45
CA PHE A 48 -1.00 -10.76 11.72
C PHE A 48 -1.29 -11.37 13.10
N TYR A 49 -1.32 -10.56 14.16
CA TYR A 49 -1.66 -11.03 15.52
C TYR A 49 -3.06 -11.64 15.57
N TYR A 50 -4.00 -11.09 14.80
CA TYR A 50 -5.34 -11.62 14.73
C TYR A 50 -5.39 -12.95 13.97
N ALA A 51 -4.67 -13.07 12.86
CA ALA A 51 -4.52 -14.31 12.10
C ALA A 51 -3.79 -15.43 12.87
N GLN A 52 -2.89 -15.08 13.81
CA GLN A 52 -2.21 -16.04 14.68
C GLN A 52 -3.15 -16.85 15.59
N LYS A 53 -4.40 -16.40 15.78
CA LYS A 53 -5.43 -17.17 16.50
C LYS A 53 -5.85 -18.44 15.75
N LYS A 54 -5.49 -18.59 14.47
CA LYS A 54 -5.69 -19.79 13.63
C LYS A 54 -7.12 -20.32 13.57
N THR A 55 -8.12 -19.48 13.89
CA THR A 55 -9.53 -19.85 13.72
C THR A 55 -10.04 -19.32 12.39
N ARG A 56 -11.00 -20.02 11.78
CA ARG A 56 -11.60 -19.61 10.50
C ARG A 56 -12.17 -18.19 10.59
N ASN A 57 -12.90 -17.89 11.66
CA ASN A 57 -13.45 -16.56 11.88
C ASN A 57 -12.35 -15.51 12.01
N SER A 58 -11.28 -15.81 12.76
CA SER A 58 -10.18 -14.86 12.92
C SER A 58 -9.47 -14.54 11.60
N ILE A 59 -9.23 -15.55 10.78
CA ILE A 59 -8.57 -15.39 9.48
C ILE A 59 -9.49 -14.62 8.52
N THR A 60 -10.79 -14.93 8.47
CA THR A 60 -11.75 -14.21 7.62
C THR A 60 -11.82 -12.73 7.98
N ILE A 61 -11.95 -12.39 9.27
CA ILE A 61 -12.00 -11.00 9.72
C ILE A 61 -10.68 -10.27 9.39
N SER A 62 -9.53 -10.92 9.59
CA SER A 62 -8.24 -10.32 9.22
C SER A 62 -8.15 -10.05 7.71
N PHE A 63 -8.63 -10.96 6.87
CA PHE A 63 -8.63 -10.78 5.42
C PHE A 63 -9.54 -9.62 5.00
N THR A 64 -10.78 -9.59 5.50
CA THR A 64 -11.74 -8.53 5.17
C THR A 64 -11.26 -7.16 5.67
N ALA A 65 -10.57 -7.10 6.83
CA ALA A 65 -9.97 -5.86 7.31
C ALA A 65 -8.85 -5.35 6.38
N LEU A 66 -7.96 -6.24 5.93
CA LEU A 66 -6.89 -5.88 4.99
C LEU A 66 -7.44 -5.47 3.62
N GLU A 67 -8.46 -6.16 3.11
CA GLU A 67 -9.13 -5.82 1.86
C GLU A 67 -9.81 -4.45 1.94
N GLY A 68 -10.50 -4.17 3.06
CA GLY A 68 -11.12 -2.88 3.32
C GLY A 68 -10.09 -1.76 3.42
N ALA A 69 -8.99 -1.98 4.14
CA ALA A 69 -7.90 -1.01 4.28
C ALA A 69 -7.24 -0.70 2.91
N ALA A 70 -6.93 -1.74 2.12
CA ALA A 70 -6.36 -1.57 0.78
C ALA A 70 -7.31 -0.81 -0.15
N SER A 71 -8.60 -1.15 -0.14
CA SER A 71 -9.62 -0.48 -0.96
C SER A 71 -9.77 0.99 -0.57
N MET A 72 -9.81 1.29 0.73
CA MET A 72 -9.93 2.65 1.24
C MET A 72 -8.68 3.48 0.91
N ASN A 73 -7.48 2.96 1.22
CA ASN A 73 -6.23 3.67 0.99
C ASN A 73 -6.06 4.00 -0.51
N ASN A 74 -6.29 3.01 -1.39
CA ASN A 74 -6.10 3.23 -2.82
C ASN A 74 -7.15 4.17 -3.44
N THR A 75 -8.43 4.05 -3.09
CA THR A 75 -9.48 4.89 -3.72
C THR A 75 -9.53 6.30 -3.11
N PHE A 76 -9.48 6.41 -1.78
CA PHE A 76 -9.60 7.68 -1.08
C PHE A 76 -8.33 8.52 -1.26
N CYS A 77 -7.14 7.94 -1.10
CA CYS A 77 -5.90 8.70 -1.28
C CYS A 77 -5.71 9.12 -2.73
N LEU A 78 -6.01 8.25 -3.71
CA LEU A 78 -5.98 8.65 -5.13
C LEU A 78 -6.92 9.82 -5.40
N SER A 79 -8.14 9.78 -4.84
CA SER A 79 -9.11 10.88 -5.00
C SER A 79 -8.60 12.19 -4.39
N ILE A 80 -7.99 12.14 -3.20
CA ILE A 80 -7.39 13.32 -2.56
C ILE A 80 -6.22 13.86 -3.40
N PHE A 81 -5.31 13.00 -3.86
CA PHE A 81 -4.17 13.42 -4.67
C PHE A 81 -4.62 14.03 -6.00
N MET A 82 -5.59 13.42 -6.69
CA MET A 82 -6.19 13.98 -7.91
C MET A 82 -6.84 15.35 -7.65
N GLY A 83 -7.57 15.49 -6.55
CA GLY A 83 -8.15 16.77 -6.14
C GLY A 83 -7.08 17.83 -5.90
N LEU A 84 -6.00 17.50 -5.17
CA LEU A 84 -4.90 18.42 -4.92
C LEU A 84 -4.19 18.84 -6.21
N ILE A 85 -3.95 17.91 -7.14
CA ILE A 85 -3.34 18.19 -8.44
C ILE A 85 -4.22 19.14 -9.25
N TYR A 86 -5.53 18.89 -9.28
CA TYR A 86 -6.51 19.75 -9.96
C TYR A 86 -6.54 21.17 -9.37
N PHE A 87 -6.67 21.31 -8.05
CA PHE A 87 -6.78 22.62 -7.41
C PHE A 87 -5.46 23.40 -7.37
N LYS A 88 -4.30 22.72 -7.30
CA LYS A 88 -2.98 23.35 -7.31
C LYS A 88 -2.40 23.55 -8.72
N GLY A 89 -3.06 23.04 -9.77
CA GLY A 89 -2.60 23.14 -11.16
C GLY A 89 -1.26 22.47 -11.43
N ILE A 90 -0.92 21.40 -10.69
CA ILE A 90 0.36 20.71 -10.82
C ILE A 90 0.32 19.80 -12.06
N ALA A 91 1.43 19.73 -12.81
CA ALA A 91 1.52 18.84 -13.95
C ALA A 91 1.51 17.36 -13.50
N TRP A 92 0.66 16.55 -14.14
CA TRP A 92 0.59 15.11 -13.92
C TRP A 92 1.77 14.41 -14.62
N GLN A 93 2.82 14.06 -13.87
CA GLN A 93 4.07 13.52 -14.43
C GLN A 93 4.19 11.98 -14.34
N TYR A 94 3.48 11.33 -13.42
CA TYR A 94 3.63 9.88 -13.12
C TYR A 94 2.49 9.03 -13.67
N SER A 95 2.15 9.24 -14.95
CA SER A 95 1.00 8.56 -15.54
C SER A 95 1.22 7.07 -15.77
N ALA A 96 2.43 6.67 -16.17
CA ALA A 96 2.73 5.28 -16.49
C ALA A 96 2.71 4.40 -15.23
N GLU A 97 3.34 4.89 -14.17
CA GLU A 97 3.43 4.26 -12.85
C GLU A 97 2.05 4.12 -12.22
N THR A 98 1.23 5.18 -12.28
CA THR A 98 -0.14 5.15 -11.75
C THR A 98 -0.99 4.12 -12.49
N ILE A 99 -0.90 4.05 -13.83
CA ILE A 99 -1.64 3.06 -14.62
C ILE A 99 -1.19 1.63 -14.29
N ALA A 100 0.13 1.41 -14.12
CA ALA A 100 0.67 0.11 -13.74
C ALA A 100 0.14 -0.35 -12.37
N ILE A 101 0.13 0.54 -11.38
CA ILE A 101 -0.39 0.25 -10.03
C ILE A 101 -1.89 -0.05 -10.07
N VAL A 102 -2.67 0.73 -10.82
CA VAL A 102 -4.11 0.50 -10.99
C VAL A 102 -4.37 -0.86 -11.64
N PHE A 103 -3.60 -1.22 -12.67
CA PHE A 103 -3.72 -2.53 -13.33
C PHE A 103 -3.45 -3.68 -12.35
N VAL A 104 -2.37 -3.59 -11.57
CA VAL A 104 -2.02 -4.59 -10.56
C VAL A 104 -3.12 -4.68 -9.50
N GLN A 105 -3.69 -3.55 -9.07
CA GLN A 105 -4.77 -3.52 -8.10
C GLN A 105 -6.04 -4.22 -8.62
N LEU A 106 -6.40 -4.01 -9.89
CA LEU A 106 -7.53 -4.71 -10.51
C LEU A 106 -7.26 -6.22 -10.63
N ALA A 107 -6.03 -6.62 -10.97
CA ALA A 107 -5.64 -8.03 -11.03
C ALA A 107 -5.75 -8.70 -9.65
N VAL A 108 -5.28 -8.04 -8.58
CA VAL A 108 -5.43 -8.51 -7.20
C VAL A 108 -6.91 -8.60 -6.82
N GLY A 109 -7.71 -7.57 -7.11
CA GLY A 109 -9.15 -7.57 -6.85
C GLY A 109 -9.90 -8.71 -7.54
N ALA A 110 -9.53 -9.05 -8.77
CA ALA A 110 -10.10 -10.19 -9.49
C ALA A 110 -9.81 -11.53 -8.79
N VAL A 111 -8.59 -11.71 -8.26
CA VAL A 111 -8.24 -12.91 -7.48
C VAL A 111 -9.04 -12.99 -6.17
N LEU A 112 -9.24 -11.84 -5.52
CA LEU A 112 -9.96 -11.74 -4.24
C LEU A 112 -11.49 -11.96 -4.35
N THR A 113 -12.05 -11.98 -5.56
CA THR A 113 -13.49 -12.25 -5.78
C THR A 113 -13.89 -13.69 -5.38
N LYS A 114 -12.92 -14.59 -5.20
CA LYS A 114 -13.16 -15.99 -4.78
C LYS A 114 -13.67 -16.05 -3.34
N LYS A 115 -14.73 -16.84 -3.11
CA LYS A 115 -15.28 -17.10 -1.75
C LYS A 115 -14.30 -17.77 -0.79
N THR A 116 -13.35 -18.55 -1.31
CA THR A 116 -12.35 -19.25 -0.50
C THR A 116 -10.98 -19.03 -1.12
N LEU A 117 -10.09 -18.38 -0.36
CA LEU A 117 -8.70 -18.15 -0.76
C LEU A 117 -7.84 -19.32 -0.29
N THR A 118 -6.98 -19.79 -1.17
CA THR A 118 -6.02 -20.86 -0.90
C THR A 118 -4.60 -20.31 -0.80
N MET A 119 -3.64 -21.11 -0.32
CA MET A 119 -2.23 -20.71 -0.28
C MET A 119 -1.66 -20.41 -1.68
N ARG A 120 -2.24 -20.98 -2.74
CA ARG A 120 -1.85 -20.65 -4.12
C ARG A 120 -2.26 -19.23 -4.49
N ASP A 121 -3.46 -18.81 -4.11
CA ASP A 121 -3.92 -17.44 -4.33
C ASP A 121 -3.04 -16.45 -3.57
N ALA A 122 -2.63 -16.78 -2.35
CA ALA A 122 -1.69 -15.97 -1.58
C ALA A 122 -0.32 -15.83 -2.28
N ALA A 123 0.22 -16.92 -2.84
CA ALA A 123 1.48 -16.87 -3.59
C ALA A 123 1.36 -16.02 -4.87
N ILE A 124 0.23 -16.12 -5.59
CA ILE A 124 -0.05 -15.30 -6.78
C ILE A 124 -0.11 -13.82 -6.40
N VAL A 125 -0.90 -13.46 -5.38
CA VAL A 125 -1.02 -12.08 -4.92
C VAL A 125 0.32 -11.52 -4.45
N LEU A 126 1.10 -12.31 -3.71
CA LEU A 126 2.45 -11.91 -3.27
C LEU A 126 3.39 -11.66 -4.46
N SER A 127 3.27 -12.43 -5.54
CA SER A 127 4.11 -12.29 -6.74
C SER A 127 3.84 -11.02 -7.56
N PHE A 128 2.64 -10.43 -7.44
CA PHE A 128 2.31 -9.21 -8.18
C PHE A 128 3.13 -7.99 -7.72
N TYR A 129 3.50 -7.92 -6.44
CA TYR A 129 4.30 -6.82 -5.90
C TYR A 129 5.73 -6.75 -6.49
N PRO A 130 6.54 -7.82 -6.47
CA PRO A 130 7.85 -7.79 -7.13
C PRO A 130 7.71 -7.65 -8.65
N ALA A 131 6.66 -8.19 -9.26
CA ALA A 131 6.41 -8.01 -10.69
C ALA A 131 6.12 -6.54 -11.05
N SER A 132 5.35 -5.81 -10.22
CA SER A 132 5.07 -4.39 -10.46
C SER A 132 6.32 -3.53 -10.31
N MET A 133 7.19 -3.87 -9.37
CA MET A 133 8.47 -3.18 -9.16
C MET A 133 9.50 -3.42 -10.27
N LEU A 134 9.34 -4.48 -11.07
CA LEU A 134 10.17 -4.72 -12.26
C LEU A 134 9.62 -4.04 -13.52
N LEU A 135 8.33 -3.73 -13.53
CA LEU A 135 7.63 -3.16 -14.68
C LEU A 135 7.74 -1.63 -14.72
N VAL A 136 7.95 -1.01 -13.55
CA VAL A 136 8.23 0.42 -13.35
C VAL A 136 9.74 0.64 -13.25
#